data_AF-A0AAW5KEI5-F1
#
_entry.id   AF-A0AAW5KEI5-F1
#
_cell.length_a   1.000
_cell.length_b   1.000
_cell.length_c   1.000
_cell.angle_alpha   90.00
_cell.angle_beta   90.00
_cell.angle_gamma   90.00
#
_symmetry.space_group_name_H-M   'P 1'
#
loop_
_entity.id
_entity.type
_entity.pdbx_description
1 polymer ?
#
loop_
_entity_poly.entity_id
_entity_poly.type
_entity_poly.pdbx_seq_one_letter_code
_entity_poly.pdbx_strand_id
1 'polypeptide(L)'
;MTEREWRELPHLQREVKLLQGQLERLRRAQERWTMRRPREGEFVQEEIGTEMRELERRLQATVREYLMRVEEGYAFLGEVEDSQMRQILNLRYLEGMSWQRVAFAIGEYDEQYPRKKCRRFWVKEEGRI
;
A
#
# COMPACT_ATOMS: atom_id res chain seq x y z
N MET A 1 -5.59 2.31 -16.31
CA MET A 1 -4.94 1.45 -15.30
C MET A 1 -5.42 0.01 -15.48
N THR A 2 -4.52 -0.96 -15.50
CA THR A 2 -4.75 -2.40 -15.77
C THR A 2 -5.07 -3.18 -14.49
N GLU A 3 -5.64 -4.40 -14.60
CA GLU A 3 -5.89 -5.24 -13.42
C GLU A 3 -4.60 -5.49 -12.61
N ARG A 4 -3.47 -5.68 -13.31
CA ARG A 4 -2.17 -5.90 -12.68
C ARG A 4 -1.76 -4.71 -11.82
N GLU A 5 -1.88 -3.50 -12.34
CA GLU A 5 -1.55 -2.27 -11.59
C GLU A 5 -2.43 -2.10 -10.36
N TRP A 6 -3.73 -2.41 -10.46
CA TRP A 6 -4.65 -2.43 -9.33
C TRP A 6 -4.25 -3.44 -8.25
N ARG A 7 -3.77 -4.63 -8.64
CA ARG A 7 -3.31 -5.66 -7.69
C ARG A 7 -2.06 -5.26 -6.92
N GLU A 8 -1.20 -4.41 -7.48
CA GLU A 8 0.02 -3.93 -6.81
C GLU A 8 -0.26 -2.89 -5.71
N LEU A 9 -1.37 -2.14 -5.79
CA LEU A 9 -1.70 -1.07 -4.84
C LEU A 9 -1.67 -1.52 -3.35
N PRO A 10 -2.32 -2.62 -2.94
CA PRO A 10 -2.21 -3.13 -1.57
C PRO A 10 -0.79 -3.54 -1.18
N HIS A 11 0.05 -3.97 -2.14
CA HIS A 11 1.43 -4.35 -1.88
C HIS A 11 2.28 -3.12 -1.60
N LEU A 12 2.17 -2.08 -2.43
CA LEU A 12 2.81 -0.78 -2.20
C LEU A 12 2.40 -0.18 -0.85
N GLN A 13 1.11 -0.22 -0.52
CA GLN A 13 0.61 0.25 0.79
C GLN A 13 1.25 -0.52 1.96
N ARG A 14 1.42 -1.84 1.83
CA ARG A 14 2.08 -2.67 2.85
C ARG A 14 3.57 -2.36 2.93
N GLU A 15 4.24 -2.17 1.81
CA GLU A 15 5.66 -1.82 1.75
C GLU A 15 5.93 -0.50 2.46
N VAL A 16 5.11 0.54 2.21
CA VAL A 16 5.17 1.81 2.94
C VAL A 16 5.07 1.58 4.45
N LYS A 17 4.10 0.79 4.92
CA LYS A 17 3.93 0.47 6.35
C LYS A 17 5.13 -0.28 6.93
N LEU A 18 5.71 -1.22 6.18
CA LEU A 18 6.88 -1.98 6.59
C LEU A 18 8.12 -1.08 6.72
N LEU A 19 8.37 -0.22 5.74
CA LEU A 19 9.48 0.74 5.75
C LEU A 19 9.34 1.73 6.90
N GLN A 20 8.15 2.27 7.13
CA GLN A 20 7.85 3.12 8.30
C GLN A 20 8.18 2.38 9.61
N GLY A 21 7.72 1.14 9.76
CA GLY A 21 8.00 0.33 10.94
C GLY A 21 9.48 -0.01 11.12
N GLN A 22 10.23 -0.24 10.04
CA GLN A 22 11.68 -0.43 10.09
C GLN A 22 12.39 0.84 10.58
N LEU A 23 12.04 1.99 10.01
CA LEU A 23 12.61 3.28 10.38
C LEU A 23 12.33 3.62 11.85
N GLU A 24 11.10 3.40 12.33
CA GLU A 24 10.77 3.61 13.75
C GLU A 24 11.55 2.68 14.68
N ARG A 25 11.71 1.40 14.33
CA ARG A 25 12.51 0.46 15.12
C ARG A 25 13.96 0.90 15.21
N LEU A 26 14.53 1.36 14.10
CA LEU A 26 15.91 1.82 14.04
C LEU A 26 16.10 3.11 14.84
N ARG A 27 15.19 4.08 14.71
CA ARG A 27 15.17 5.30 15.54
C ARG A 27 15.13 5.00 17.04
N ARG A 28 14.22 4.13 17.47
CA ARG A 28 14.14 3.71 18.88
C ARG A 28 15.39 2.96 19.35
N ALA A 29 16.05 2.19 18.47
CA ALA A 29 17.29 1.51 18.80
C ALA A 29 18.43 2.52 19.00
N GLN A 30 18.54 3.51 18.11
CA GLN A 30 19.50 4.61 18.21
C GLN A 30 19.31 5.39 19.51
N GLU A 31 18.10 5.86 19.80
CA GLU A 31 17.77 6.61 21.02
C GLU A 31 18.18 5.85 22.29
N ARG A 32 17.81 4.55 22.38
CA ARG A 32 18.19 3.69 23.51
C ARG A 32 19.71 3.53 23.63
N TRP A 33 20.41 3.43 22.51
CA TRP A 33 21.86 3.24 22.49
C TRP A 33 22.58 4.52 22.93
N THR A 34 22.20 5.68 22.37
CA THR A 34 22.73 7.00 22.74
C THR A 34 22.48 7.30 24.23
N MET A 35 21.33 6.92 24.77
CA MET A 35 21.02 7.08 26.19
C MET A 35 21.90 6.19 27.10
N ARG A 36 22.24 4.97 26.67
CA ARG A 36 23.03 4.00 27.45
C ARG A 36 24.53 4.22 27.36
N ARG A 37 25.04 4.73 26.24
CA ARG A 37 26.47 4.89 25.99
C ARG A 37 26.82 6.25 25.37
N PRO A 38 26.56 7.37 26.06
CA PRO A 38 26.74 8.71 25.50
C PRO A 38 28.21 9.09 25.16
N ARG A 39 29.20 8.32 25.64
CA ARG A 39 30.63 8.57 25.37
C ARG A 39 31.23 7.65 24.30
N GLU A 40 30.51 6.62 23.87
CA GLU A 40 30.99 5.72 22.83
C GLU A 40 30.41 6.17 21.49
N GLY A 41 31.27 6.70 20.62
CA GLY A 41 31.22 6.49 19.17
C GLY A 41 30.33 7.40 18.33
N GLU A 42 30.94 8.45 17.78
CA GLU A 42 30.44 9.16 16.57
C GLU A 42 30.29 8.18 15.37
N PHE A 43 31.21 7.23 15.22
CA PHE A 43 31.22 6.27 14.10
C PHE A 43 29.97 5.37 14.04
N VAL A 44 29.53 4.84 15.19
CA VAL A 44 28.30 4.01 15.27
C VAL A 44 27.05 4.87 15.02
N GLN A 45 27.06 6.14 15.42
CA GLN A 45 25.98 7.07 15.10
C GLN A 45 25.92 7.41 13.61
N GLU A 46 27.08 7.50 12.96
CA GLU A 46 27.20 7.76 11.53
C GLU A 46 26.71 6.57 10.67
N GLU A 47 27.04 5.33 11.06
CA GLU A 47 26.53 4.11 10.40
C GLU A 47 25.01 4.01 10.52
N ILE A 48 24.47 4.12 11.74
CA ILE A 48 23.02 4.11 11.99
C ILE A 48 22.34 5.25 11.23
N GLY A 49 22.93 6.43 11.23
CA GLY A 49 22.42 7.59 10.48
C GLY A 49 22.42 7.36 8.96
N THR A 50 23.41 6.64 8.43
CA THR A 50 23.47 6.28 7.01
C THR A 50 22.38 5.28 6.63
N GLU A 51 22.17 4.25 7.45
CA GLU A 51 21.09 3.29 7.24
C GLU A 51 19.71 3.95 7.31
N MET A 52 19.51 4.85 8.29
CA MET A 52 18.27 5.64 8.40
C MET A 52 18.00 6.49 7.15
N ARG A 53 19.02 7.20 6.64
CA ARG A 53 18.88 8.01 5.41
C ARG A 53 18.51 7.17 4.20
N GLU A 54 19.07 5.98 4.07
CA GLU A 54 18.75 5.07 2.97
C GLU A 54 17.32 4.53 3.08
N LEU A 55 16.89 4.14 4.29
CA LEU A 55 15.49 3.75 4.53
C LEU A 55 14.51 4.90 4.27
N GLU A 56 14.86 6.13 4.67
CA GLU A 56 14.06 7.33 4.39
C GLU A 56 13.95 7.59 2.89
N ARG A 57 15.05 7.48 2.14
CA ARG A 57 15.05 7.62 0.68
C ARG A 57 14.12 6.59 0.02
N ARG A 58 14.22 5.32 0.42
CA ARG A 58 13.35 4.25 -0.09
C ARG A 58 11.90 4.52 0.24
N LEU A 59 11.60 4.86 1.50
CA LEU A 59 10.25 5.20 1.93
C LEU A 59 9.67 6.36 1.12
N GLN A 60 10.44 7.43 0.89
CA GLN A 60 10.00 8.56 0.07
C GLN A 60 9.69 8.14 -1.37
N ALA A 61 10.53 7.30 -1.98
CA ALA A 61 10.28 6.79 -3.33
C ALA A 61 9.00 5.94 -3.39
N THR A 62 8.84 4.98 -2.48
CA THR A 62 7.67 4.10 -2.44
C THR A 62 6.38 4.87 -2.12
N VAL A 63 6.43 5.87 -1.22
CA VAL A 63 5.27 6.73 -0.93
C VAL A 63 4.86 7.53 -2.16
N ARG A 64 5.81 8.09 -2.91
CA ARG A 64 5.50 8.83 -4.14
C ARG A 64 4.84 7.92 -5.17
N GLU A 65 5.39 6.73 -5.39
CA GLU A 65 4.80 5.75 -6.30
C GLU A 65 3.39 5.35 -5.86
N TYR A 66 3.20 5.04 -4.58
CA TYR A 66 1.88 4.70 -4.03
C TYR A 66 0.86 5.82 -4.26
N LEU A 67 1.21 7.07 -3.96
CA LEU A 67 0.30 8.22 -4.14
C LEU A 67 -0.06 8.43 -5.61
N MET A 68 0.90 8.33 -6.52
CA MET A 68 0.64 8.43 -7.96
C MET A 68 -0.34 7.34 -8.43
N ARG A 69 -0.13 6.08 -8.03
CA ARG A 69 -1.03 4.97 -8.38
C ARG A 69 -2.42 5.10 -7.76
N VAL A 70 -2.50 5.68 -6.56
CA VAL A 70 -3.79 5.97 -5.90
C VAL A 70 -4.56 7.04 -6.67
N GLU A 71 -3.91 8.11 -7.12
CA GLU A 71 -4.53 9.14 -7.97
C GLU A 71 -5.03 8.54 -9.30
N GLU A 72 -4.20 7.75 -9.98
CA GLU A 72 -4.60 7.02 -11.20
C GLU A 72 -5.79 6.09 -10.94
N GLY A 73 -5.83 5.44 -9.77
CA GLY A 73 -6.93 4.62 -9.32
C GLY A 73 -8.23 5.40 -9.14
N TYR A 74 -8.19 6.57 -8.50
CA TYR A 74 -9.37 7.42 -8.36
C TYR A 74 -9.85 7.98 -9.69
N ALA A 75 -8.94 8.34 -10.59
CA ALA A 75 -9.30 8.76 -11.95
C ALA A 75 -10.02 7.61 -12.70
N PHE A 76 -9.45 6.40 -12.67
CA PHE A 76 -10.08 5.22 -13.28
C PHE A 76 -11.46 4.92 -12.67
N LEU A 77 -11.62 5.04 -11.35
CA LEU A 77 -12.93 4.87 -10.71
C LEU A 77 -13.97 5.86 -11.24
N GLY A 78 -13.57 7.08 -11.61
CA GLY A 78 -14.47 8.08 -12.21
C GLY A 78 -15.05 7.64 -13.57
N GLU A 79 -14.35 6.77 -14.29
CA GLU A 79 -14.76 6.25 -15.61
C GLU A 79 -15.64 4.99 -15.51
N VAL A 80 -15.61 4.29 -14.39
CA VAL A 80 -16.40 3.06 -14.18
C VAL A 80 -17.87 3.40 -13.94
N GLU A 81 -18.76 2.98 -14.82
CA GLU A 81 -20.21 3.26 -14.72
C GLU A 81 -20.91 2.56 -13.54
N ASP A 82 -20.62 1.27 -13.29
CA ASP A 82 -21.25 0.48 -12.22
C ASP A 82 -20.79 0.97 -10.84
N SER A 83 -21.71 1.61 -10.12
CA SER A 83 -21.45 2.15 -8.78
C SER A 83 -21.03 1.10 -7.75
N GLN A 84 -21.56 -0.12 -7.82
CA GLN A 84 -21.15 -1.20 -6.91
C GLN A 84 -19.77 -1.73 -7.31
N MET A 85 -19.44 -1.73 -8.60
CA MET A 85 -18.08 -2.07 -9.05
C MET A 85 -17.06 -1.05 -8.54
N ARG A 86 -17.36 0.25 -8.60
CA ARG A 86 -16.49 1.29 -7.99
C ARG A 86 -16.22 1.02 -6.52
N GLN A 87 -17.25 0.65 -5.75
CA GLN A 87 -17.11 0.28 -4.34
C GLN A 87 -16.22 -0.96 -4.16
N ILE A 88 -16.45 -2.02 -4.95
CA ILE A 88 -15.65 -3.25 -4.89
C ILE A 88 -14.17 -2.96 -5.15
N LEU A 89 -13.86 -2.19 -6.20
CA LEU A 89 -12.48 -1.83 -6.56
C LEU A 89 -11.81 -0.99 -5.46
N ASN A 90 -12.50 0.05 -4.97
CA ASN A 90 -12.00 0.91 -3.89
C ASN A 90 -11.67 0.08 -2.63
N LEU A 91 -12.65 -0.70 -2.15
CA LEU A 91 -12.50 -1.49 -0.93
C LEU A 91 -11.42 -2.57 -1.07
N ARG A 92 -11.35 -3.23 -2.23
CA ARG A 92 -10.41 -4.33 -2.43
C ARG A 92 -8.97 -3.85 -2.54
N TYR A 93 -8.73 -2.78 -3.29
CA TYR A 93 -7.39 -2.42 -3.75
C TYR A 93 -6.85 -1.13 -3.14
N LEU A 94 -7.67 -0.09 -2.98
CA LEU A 94 -7.24 1.17 -2.35
C LEU A 94 -7.25 1.04 -0.82
N GLU A 95 -8.30 0.42 -0.27
CA GLU A 95 -8.43 0.14 1.17
C GLU A 95 -7.76 -1.19 1.58
N GLY A 96 -7.38 -2.03 0.62
CA GLY A 96 -6.66 -3.28 0.86
C GLY A 96 -7.44 -4.35 1.63
N MET A 97 -8.78 -4.33 1.60
CA MET A 97 -9.62 -5.28 2.32
C MET A 97 -9.57 -6.70 1.72
N SER A 98 -9.82 -7.72 2.53
CA SER A 98 -10.02 -9.09 2.05
C SER A 98 -11.36 -9.22 1.32
N TRP A 99 -11.49 -10.20 0.42
CA TRP A 99 -12.74 -10.42 -0.31
C TRP A 99 -13.94 -10.65 0.60
N GLN A 100 -13.76 -11.37 1.72
CA GLN A 100 -14.81 -11.53 2.73
C GLN A 100 -15.26 -10.21 3.35
N ARG A 101 -14.33 -9.31 3.68
CA ARG A 101 -14.66 -7.97 4.21
C ARG A 101 -15.34 -7.11 3.15
N VAL A 102 -14.92 -7.22 1.89
CA VAL A 102 -15.59 -6.55 0.76
C VAL A 102 -17.02 -7.05 0.62
N ALA A 103 -17.27 -8.36 0.68
CA ALA A 103 -18.62 -8.92 0.60
C ALA A 103 -19.53 -8.31 1.66
N PHE A 104 -19.13 -8.36 2.93
CA PHE A 104 -19.91 -7.78 4.01
C PHE A 104 -20.14 -6.28 3.84
N ALA A 105 -19.13 -5.53 3.38
CA ALA A 105 -19.25 -4.10 3.15
C ALA A 105 -20.25 -3.72 2.04
N ILE A 106 -20.46 -4.61 1.05
CA ILE A 106 -21.44 -4.40 -0.04
C ILE A 106 -22.80 -5.06 0.23
N GLY A 107 -23.03 -5.58 1.44
CA GLY A 107 -24.29 -6.24 1.84
C GLY A 107 -24.39 -7.72 1.44
N GLU A 108 -23.29 -8.33 1.02
CA GLU A 108 -23.20 -9.74 0.64
C GLU A 108 -22.53 -10.57 1.75
N TYR A 109 -22.71 -11.89 1.71
CA TYR A 109 -22.16 -12.80 2.74
C TYR A 109 -21.01 -13.68 2.23
N ASP A 110 -20.98 -13.95 0.92
CA ASP A 110 -19.99 -14.82 0.29
C ASP A 110 -18.97 -13.99 -0.50
N GLU A 111 -17.69 -14.15 -0.16
CA GLU A 111 -16.57 -13.53 -0.88
C GLU A 111 -16.51 -13.87 -2.37
N GLN A 112 -17.11 -15.00 -2.79
CA GLN A 112 -17.17 -15.40 -4.19
C GLN A 112 -17.98 -14.42 -5.04
N TYR A 113 -18.99 -13.75 -4.47
CA TYR A 113 -19.80 -12.77 -5.19
C TYR A 113 -18.95 -11.58 -5.71
N PRO A 114 -18.33 -10.76 -4.84
CA PRO A 114 -17.53 -9.62 -5.30
C PRO A 114 -16.32 -10.08 -6.12
N ARG A 115 -15.70 -11.22 -5.78
CA ARG A 115 -14.55 -11.76 -6.51
C ARG A 115 -14.89 -12.12 -7.96
N LYS A 116 -15.98 -12.87 -8.18
CA LYS A 116 -16.44 -13.23 -9.54
C LYS A 116 -16.93 -12.00 -10.30
N LYS A 117 -17.59 -11.05 -9.63
CA LYS A 117 -18.03 -9.79 -10.24
C LYS A 117 -16.82 -8.98 -10.73
N CYS A 118 -15.81 -8.79 -9.87
CA CYS A 118 -14.57 -8.09 -10.20
C CYS A 118 -13.80 -8.78 -11.34
N ARG A 119 -13.69 -10.12 -11.32
CA ARG A 119 -13.03 -10.86 -12.41
C ARG A 119 -13.72 -10.64 -13.75
N ARG A 120 -15.05 -10.68 -13.79
CA ARG A 120 -15.81 -10.45 -15.02
C ARG A 120 -15.67 -9.01 -15.52
N PHE A 121 -15.54 -8.04 -14.61
CA PHE A 121 -15.25 -6.66 -14.97
C PHE A 121 -13.90 -6.57 -15.68
N TRP A 122 -12.82 -7.08 -15.09
CA TRP A 122 -11.49 -7.01 -15.70
C TRP A 122 -11.39 -7.71 -17.06
N VAL A 123 -12.01 -8.88 -17.22
CA VAL A 123 -12.07 -9.56 -18.52
C VAL A 123 -12.76 -8.71 -19.59
N LYS A 124 -13.80 -7.94 -19.22
CA LYS A 124 -14.48 -7.03 -20.15
C LYS A 124 -13.61 -5.81 -20.47
N GLU A 125 -12.96 -5.24 -19.48
CA GLU A 125 -12.08 -4.07 -19.67
C GLU A 125 -10.86 -4.42 -20.53
N GLU A 126 -10.25 -5.59 -20.34
CA GLU A 126 -9.13 -6.06 -21.16
C GLU A 126 -9.54 -6.36 -22.61
N GLY A 127 -10.79 -6.76 -22.84
CA GLY A 127 -11.34 -6.97 -24.18
C GLY A 127 -11.90 -5.70 -24.84
N ARG A 128 -11.88 -4.55 -24.15
CA ARG A 128 -12.23 -3.23 -24.70
C ARG A 128 -11.02 -2.49 -25.28
N ILE A 129 -9.81 -3.01 -25.07
CA ILE A 129 -8.54 -2.48 -25.58
C ILE A 129 -8.28 -3.00 -26.99
#